data_AF-A0A2P2LTV4-F1
#
_entry.id   AF-A0A2P2LTV4-F1
#
_cell.length_a   1.000
_cell.length_b   1.000
_cell.length_c   1.000
_cell.angle_alpha   90.00
_cell.angle_beta   90.00
_cell.angle_gamma   90.00
#
_symmetry.space_group_name_H-M   'P 1'
#
loop_
_entity.id
_entity.type
_entity.pdbx_description
1 polymer ?
#
loop_
_entity_poly.entity_id
_entity_poly.type
_entity_poly.pdbx_seq_one_letter_code
_entity_poly.pdbx_strand_id
1 'polypeptide(L)'
;MWLFVIELIQFFVQMVEVDIPQSLFEEQGRQLYGAKLLQIQANMNLTEEQLASLSSPKAVSEYLENQKENISRVIKQNLAVGDVFKRENLKFSTEELVKDVENSIAEFKRHNQAYDEERVRDQVQEVLEGAKVLEWLREHSEIQYITM
;
A
#
# COMPACT_ATOMS: atom_id res chain seq x y z
N MET A 1 -3.44 13.79 -15.01
CA MET A 1 -4.03 12.43 -14.97
C MET A 1 -3.57 11.67 -13.72
N TRP A 2 -2.27 11.47 -13.47
CA TRP A 2 -1.77 10.79 -12.25
C TRP A 2 -2.07 11.48 -10.91
N LEU A 3 -2.06 12.82 -10.84
CA LEU A 3 -2.44 13.57 -9.62
C LEU A 3 -3.92 13.42 -9.25
N PHE A 4 -4.81 13.38 -10.24
CA PHE A 4 -6.26 13.24 -10.05
C PHE A 4 -6.66 11.89 -9.42
N VAL A 5 -5.96 10.83 -9.83
CA VAL A 5 -6.13 9.47 -9.29
C VAL A 5 -5.81 9.41 -7.80
N ILE A 6 -4.77 10.13 -7.37
CA ILE A 6 -4.36 10.20 -5.97
C ILE A 6 -5.40 10.97 -5.15
N GLU A 7 -5.90 12.11 -5.66
CA GLU A 7 -6.89 12.93 -4.96
C GLU A 7 -8.23 12.23 -4.77
N LEU A 8 -8.68 11.47 -5.77
CA LEU A 8 -9.97 10.76 -5.71
C LEU A 8 -9.97 9.67 -4.63
N ILE A 9 -8.89 8.91 -4.51
CA ILE A 9 -8.71 7.94 -3.42
C ILE A 9 -8.59 8.66 -2.08
N GLN A 10 -7.86 9.78 -2.00
CA GLN A 10 -7.75 10.52 -0.74
C GLN A 10 -9.10 11.06 -0.25
N PHE A 11 -9.93 11.58 -1.14
CA PHE A 11 -11.27 12.05 -0.79
C PHE A 11 -12.16 10.89 -0.33
N PHE A 12 -12.10 9.76 -1.04
CA PHE A 12 -12.83 8.56 -0.65
C PHE A 12 -12.44 8.10 0.77
N VAL A 13 -11.15 8.05 1.09
CA VAL A 13 -10.65 7.64 2.42
C VAL A 13 -11.05 8.61 3.53
N GLN A 14 -11.21 9.90 3.25
CA GLN A 14 -11.69 10.88 4.23
C GLN A 14 -13.13 10.58 4.67
N MET A 15 -13.95 9.98 3.81
CA MET A 15 -15.32 9.58 4.13
C MET A 15 -15.41 8.25 4.90
N VAL A 16 -14.29 7.54 5.07
CA VAL A 16 -14.26 6.22 5.71
C VAL A 16 -14.16 6.34 7.23
N GLU A 17 -15.29 6.10 7.89
CA GLU A 17 -15.40 5.99 9.34
C GLU A 17 -15.34 4.51 9.77
N VAL A 18 -14.16 4.06 10.19
CA VAL A 18 -13.94 2.71 10.71
C VAL A 18 -12.98 2.77 11.89
N ASP A 19 -13.30 2.01 12.93
CA ASP A 19 -12.41 1.78 14.05
C ASP A 19 -11.34 0.76 13.67
N ILE A 20 -10.08 1.15 13.81
CA ILE A 20 -8.94 0.28 13.48
C ILE A 20 -8.57 -0.52 14.73
N PRO A 21 -8.65 -1.87 14.71
CA PRO A 21 -8.17 -2.70 15.81
C PRO A 21 -6.69 -2.45 16.07
N GLN A 22 -6.29 -2.37 17.33
CA GLN A 22 -4.89 -2.12 17.72
C GLN A 22 -3.93 -3.14 17.11
N SER A 23 -4.32 -4.42 17.06
CA SER A 23 -3.51 -5.47 16.45
C SER A 23 -3.20 -5.19 14.97
N LEU A 24 -4.21 -4.78 14.20
CA LEU A 24 -4.07 -4.43 12.79
C LEU A 24 -3.19 -3.18 12.62
N PHE A 25 -3.40 -2.17 13.46
CA PHE A 25 -2.59 -0.95 13.46
C PHE A 25 -1.10 -1.26 13.67
N GLU A 26 -0.80 -2.05 14.70
CA GLU A 26 0.57 -2.40 15.04
C GLU A 26 1.23 -3.28 13.99
N GLU A 27 0.50 -4.26 13.44
CA GLU A 27 1.00 -5.11 12.36
C GLU A 27 1.37 -4.30 11.13
N GLN A 28 0.45 -3.48 10.65
CA GLN A 28 0.65 -2.65 9.46
C GLN A 28 1.75 -1.60 9.69
N GLY A 29 1.77 -0.98 10.87
CA GLY A 29 2.83 -0.05 11.23
C GLY A 29 4.22 -0.70 11.25
N ARG A 30 4.35 -1.93 11.77
CA ARG A 30 5.61 -2.70 11.73
C ARG A 30 6.02 -3.07 10.30
N GLN A 31 5.09 -3.45 9.44
CA GLN A 31 5.37 -3.74 8.03
C GLN A 31 5.89 -2.50 7.30
N LEU A 32 5.21 -1.35 7.45
CA LEU A 32 5.64 -0.07 6.86
C LEU A 32 7.02 0.35 7.37
N TYR A 33 7.28 0.17 8.66
CA TYR A 33 8.59 0.48 9.23
C TYR A 33 9.69 -0.45 8.69
N GLY A 34 9.42 -1.75 8.59
CA GLY A 34 10.34 -2.71 7.98
C GLY A 34 10.69 -2.35 6.53
N ALA A 35 9.69 -2.00 5.72
CA ALA A 35 9.91 -1.53 4.35
C ALA A 35 10.78 -0.26 4.29
N LYS A 36 10.54 0.69 5.22
CA LYS A 36 11.36 1.89 5.35
C LYS A 36 12.81 1.57 5.70
N LEU A 37 13.06 0.63 6.61
CA LEU A 37 14.41 0.19 6.96
C LEU A 37 15.13 -0.47 5.78
N LEU A 38 14.44 -1.29 5.00
CA LEU A 38 14.98 -1.89 3.77
C LEU A 38 15.36 -0.82 2.73
N GLN A 39 14.51 0.20 2.54
CA GLN A 39 14.84 1.32 1.65
C GLN A 39 16.06 2.10 2.15
N ILE A 40 16.13 2.36 3.45
CA ILE A 40 17.27 3.04 4.08
C ILE A 40 18.54 2.21 3.88
N GLN A 41 18.50 0.89 4.08
CA GLN A 41 19.64 -0.01 3.86
C GLN A 41 20.07 -0.07 2.39
N ALA A 42 19.13 0.00 1.45
CA ALA A 42 19.42 0.01 0.02
C ALA A 42 20.05 1.33 -0.44
N ASN A 43 19.62 2.46 0.14
CA ASN A 43 20.07 3.80 -0.26
C ASN A 43 21.27 4.32 0.54
N MET A 44 21.53 3.76 1.72
CA MET A 44 22.63 4.16 2.60
C MET A 44 23.44 2.93 3.01
N ASN A 45 24.77 3.03 2.93
CA ASN A 45 25.69 2.02 3.45
C ASN A 45 25.73 2.06 4.99
N LEU A 46 24.63 1.69 5.63
CA LEU A 46 24.53 1.60 7.09
C LEU A 46 25.41 0.48 7.64
N THR A 47 26.01 0.71 8.80
CA THR A 47 26.66 -0.37 9.56
C THR A 47 25.63 -1.25 10.27
N GLU A 48 26.02 -2.46 10.64
CA GLU A 48 25.16 -3.37 11.41
C GLU A 48 24.67 -2.75 12.73
N GLU A 49 25.53 -1.97 13.40
CA GLU A 49 25.19 -1.28 14.66
C GLU A 49 24.13 -0.18 14.43
N GLN A 50 24.24 0.59 13.35
CA GLN A 50 23.24 1.60 12.99
C GLN A 50 21.91 0.94 12.63
N LEU A 51 21.93 -0.16 11.88
CA LEU A 51 20.72 -0.91 11.54
C LEU A 51 20.06 -1.52 12.79
N ALA A 52 20.84 -2.07 13.72
CA ALA A 52 20.35 -2.61 14.98
C ALA A 52 19.69 -1.53 15.87
N SER A 53 20.28 -0.33 15.92
CA SER A 53 19.70 0.81 16.63
C SER A 53 18.32 1.21 16.06
N LEU A 54 18.23 1.29 14.72
CA LEU A 54 16.98 1.59 14.00
C LEU A 54 15.95 0.46 14.13
N SER A 55 16.37 -0.78 14.33
CA SER A 55 15.47 -1.93 14.50
C SER A 55 15.06 -2.18 15.96
N SER A 56 15.47 -1.31 16.89
CA SER A 56 15.18 -1.48 18.31
C SER A 56 13.69 -1.33 18.64
N PRO A 57 13.16 -2.01 19.67
CA PRO A 57 11.75 -1.87 20.09
C PRO A 57 11.34 -0.42 20.36
N LYS A 58 12.27 0.39 20.88
CA LYS A 58 12.05 1.81 21.13
C LYS A 58 11.84 2.57 19.81
N ALA A 59 12.70 2.37 18.82
CA ALA A 59 12.57 3.02 17.51
C ALA A 59 11.28 2.62 16.78
N VAL A 60 10.87 1.35 16.89
CA VAL A 60 9.58 0.87 16.39
C VAL A 60 8.42 1.58 17.08
N SER A 61 8.43 1.64 18.41
CA SER A 61 7.36 2.31 19.18
C SER A 61 7.25 3.79 18.84
N GLU A 62 8.38 4.50 18.77
CA GLU A 62 8.43 5.92 18.38
C GLU A 62 7.91 6.13 16.96
N TYR A 63 8.22 5.21 16.03
CA TYR A 63 7.67 5.28 14.68
C TYR A 63 6.16 5.10 14.66
N LEU A 64 5.62 4.09 15.37
CA LEU A 64 4.19 3.83 15.45
C LEU A 64 3.43 5.05 16.00
N GLU A 65 3.97 5.69 17.04
CA GLU A 65 3.38 6.90 17.63
C GLU A 65 3.42 8.08 16.65
N ASN A 66 4.59 8.39 16.10
CA ASN A 66 4.79 9.53 15.22
C ASN A 66 4.10 9.38 13.85
N GLN A 67 3.83 8.15 13.41
CA GLN A 67 3.18 7.86 12.14
C GLN A 67 1.74 7.38 12.30
N LYS A 68 1.15 7.51 13.49
CA LYS A 68 -0.19 7.01 13.79
C LYS A 68 -1.24 7.42 12.77
N GLU A 69 -1.28 8.69 12.41
CA GLU A 69 -2.23 9.21 11.41
C GLU A 69 -1.99 8.60 10.03
N ASN A 70 -0.73 8.54 9.58
CA ASN A 70 -0.37 7.99 8.28
C ASN A 70 -0.69 6.49 8.18
N ILE A 71 -0.31 5.71 9.20
CA ILE A 71 -0.61 4.27 9.29
C ILE A 71 -2.13 4.07 9.26
N SER A 72 -2.87 4.86 10.05
CA SER A 72 -4.33 4.77 10.10
C SER A 72 -4.96 5.07 8.74
N ARG A 73 -4.45 6.08 8.03
CA ARG A 73 -4.90 6.43 6.68
C ARG A 73 -4.66 5.30 5.68
N VAL A 74 -3.47 4.68 5.69
CA VAL A 74 -3.15 3.56 4.80
C VAL A 74 -4.07 2.37 5.08
N ILE A 75 -4.33 2.04 6.35
CA ILE A 75 -5.25 0.97 6.71
C ILE A 75 -6.66 1.26 6.21
N LYS A 76 -7.17 2.47 6.44
CA LYS A 76 -8.49 2.88 5.94
C LYS A 76 -8.57 2.80 4.42
N GLN A 77 -7.52 3.20 3.72
CA GLN A 77 -7.43 3.09 2.26
C GLN A 77 -7.55 1.64 1.80
N ASN A 78 -6.76 0.73 2.36
CA ASN A 78 -6.79 -0.67 1.97
C ASN A 78 -8.16 -1.32 2.28
N LEU A 79 -8.73 -1.02 3.45
CA LEU A 79 -10.07 -1.48 3.82
C LEU A 79 -11.15 -0.96 2.87
N ALA A 80 -11.09 0.32 2.50
CA ALA A 80 -12.09 0.95 1.66
C ALA A 80 -12.01 0.44 0.21
N VAL A 81 -10.81 0.28 -0.33
CA VAL A 81 -10.59 -0.35 -1.64
C VAL A 81 -11.15 -1.78 -1.64
N GLY A 82 -10.78 -2.59 -0.65
CA GLY A 82 -11.26 -3.98 -0.56
C GLY A 82 -12.79 -4.08 -0.37
N ASP A 83 -13.40 -3.14 0.36
CA ASP A 83 -14.85 -3.10 0.55
C ASP A 83 -15.59 -2.75 -0.74
N VAL A 84 -15.15 -1.72 -1.48
CA VAL A 84 -15.73 -1.37 -2.80
C VAL A 84 -15.56 -2.51 -3.78
N PHE A 85 -14.35 -3.08 -3.89
CA PHE A 85 -14.07 -4.18 -4.80
C PHE A 85 -15.03 -5.36 -4.58
N LYS A 86 -15.31 -5.69 -3.32
CA LYS A 86 -16.25 -6.76 -2.94
C LYS A 86 -17.71 -6.39 -3.19
N ARG A 87 -18.16 -5.22 -2.72
CA ARG A 87 -19.57 -4.80 -2.79
C ARG A 87 -20.05 -4.58 -4.21
N GLU A 88 -19.21 -3.98 -5.03
CA GLU A 88 -19.49 -3.72 -6.44
C GLU A 88 -19.17 -4.93 -7.33
N ASN A 89 -18.76 -6.05 -6.71
CA ASN A 89 -18.45 -7.32 -7.36
C ASN A 89 -17.47 -7.17 -8.54
N LEU A 90 -16.48 -6.29 -8.37
CA LEU A 90 -15.45 -6.04 -9.38
C LEU A 90 -14.64 -7.31 -9.62
N LYS A 91 -14.09 -7.43 -10.83
CA LYS A 91 -13.30 -8.59 -11.27
C LYS A 91 -12.06 -8.13 -12.02
N PHE A 92 -10.98 -8.86 -11.78
CA PHE A 92 -9.86 -8.97 -12.70
C PHE A 92 -9.72 -10.45 -13.06
N SER A 93 -9.22 -10.73 -14.26
CA SER A 93 -9.00 -12.09 -14.70
C SER A 93 -7.78 -12.70 -14.01
N THR A 94 -7.79 -14.03 -13.84
CA THR A 94 -6.61 -14.76 -13.37
C THR A 94 -5.43 -14.57 -14.34
N GLU A 95 -5.70 -14.38 -15.63
CA GLU A 95 -4.70 -14.13 -16.65
C GLU A 95 -3.99 -12.78 -16.44
N GLU A 96 -4.74 -11.71 -16.11
CA GLU A 96 -4.16 -10.41 -15.72
C GLU A 96 -3.23 -10.55 -14.50
N LEU A 97 -3.69 -11.25 -13.45
CA LEU A 97 -2.90 -11.49 -12.25
C LEU A 97 -1.61 -12.27 -12.54
N VAL A 98 -1.70 -13.39 -13.26
CA VAL A 98 -0.54 -14.22 -13.59
C VAL A 98 0.49 -13.43 -14.39
N LYS A 99 0.03 -12.69 -15.40
CA LYS A 99 0.90 -11.89 -16.26
C LYS A 99 1.66 -10.82 -15.46
N ASP A 100 0.98 -10.10 -14.57
CA ASP A 100 1.62 -9.01 -13.81
C ASP A 100 2.54 -9.54 -12.70
N VAL A 101 2.23 -10.71 -12.12
CA VAL A 101 3.14 -11.43 -11.23
C VAL A 101 4.40 -11.88 -11.97
N GLU A 102 4.26 -12.48 -13.15
CA GLU A 102 5.40 -12.90 -13.98
C GLU A 102 6.28 -11.72 -14.37
N ASN A 103 5.68 -10.59 -14.76
CA ASN A 103 6.39 -9.37 -15.08
C ASN A 103 7.17 -8.85 -13.86
N SER A 104 6.55 -8.82 -12.69
CA SER A 104 7.19 -8.35 -11.44
C SER A 104 8.38 -9.25 -11.06
N ILE A 105 8.20 -10.58 -11.11
CA ILE A 105 9.27 -11.55 -10.84
C ILE A 105 10.41 -11.42 -11.85
N ALA A 106 10.11 -11.17 -13.13
CA ALA A 106 11.13 -10.97 -14.15
C ALA A 106 12.02 -9.76 -13.85
N GLU A 107 11.45 -8.67 -13.32
CA GLU A 107 12.22 -7.49 -12.89
C GLU A 107 13.15 -7.81 -11.71
N PHE A 108 12.66 -8.51 -10.67
CA PHE A 108 13.53 -8.93 -9.57
C PHE A 108 14.70 -9.81 -10.05
N LYS A 109 14.42 -10.75 -10.96
CA LYS A 109 15.45 -11.62 -11.57
C LYS A 109 16.47 -10.81 -12.38
N ARG A 110 16.03 -9.83 -13.17
CA ARG A 110 16.92 -8.96 -13.96
C ARG A 110 17.91 -8.18 -13.08
N HIS A 111 17.47 -7.79 -11.88
CA HIS A 111 18.29 -7.06 -10.92
C HIS A 111 19.02 -7.96 -9.91
N ASN A 112 18.93 -9.30 -10.05
CA ASN A 112 19.49 -10.28 -9.12
C ASN A 112 19.07 -10.02 -7.66
N GLN A 113 17.83 -9.57 -7.48
CA GLN A 113 17.25 -9.26 -6.17
C GLN A 113 16.51 -10.49 -5.63
N ALA A 114 16.65 -10.74 -4.32
CA ALA A 114 15.84 -11.74 -3.64
C ALA A 114 14.38 -11.28 -3.60
N TYR A 115 13.46 -12.21 -3.83
CA TYR A 115 12.02 -11.95 -3.80
C TYR A 115 11.27 -13.14 -3.17
N ASP A 116 10.08 -12.85 -2.67
CA ASP A 116 9.13 -13.83 -2.15
C ASP A 116 7.91 -13.84 -3.09
N GLU A 117 7.64 -14.97 -3.73
CA GLU A 117 6.60 -15.08 -4.75
C GLU A 117 5.18 -14.84 -4.20
N GLU A 118 4.90 -15.29 -2.98
CA GLU A 118 3.60 -15.09 -2.33
C GLU A 118 3.37 -13.60 -2.07
N ARG A 119 4.40 -12.92 -1.54
CA ARG A 119 4.35 -11.47 -1.32
C ARG A 119 4.22 -10.66 -2.61
N VAL A 120 4.92 -11.07 -3.67
CA VAL A 120 4.79 -10.41 -4.98
C VAL A 120 3.38 -10.59 -5.52
N ARG A 121 2.79 -11.78 -5.37
CA ARG A 121 1.40 -12.03 -5.78
C ARG A 121 0.41 -11.15 -5.02
N ASP A 122 0.52 -11.09 -3.71
CA ASP A 122 -0.37 -10.26 -2.87
C ASP A 122 -0.27 -8.78 -3.27
N GLN A 123 0.94 -8.28 -3.49
CA GLN A 123 1.16 -6.90 -3.90
C GLN A 123 0.60 -6.59 -5.29
N VAL A 124 0.75 -7.50 -6.26
CA VAL A 124 0.14 -7.34 -7.58
C VAL A 124 -1.38 -7.36 -7.49
N GLN A 125 -1.94 -8.23 -6.64
CA GLN A 125 -3.39 -8.29 -6.43
C GLN A 125 -3.92 -6.97 -5.85
N GLU A 126 -3.28 -6.42 -4.81
CA GLU A 126 -3.66 -5.12 -4.23
C GLU A 126 -3.65 -4.00 -5.28
N VAL A 127 -2.65 -4.00 -6.16
CA VAL A 127 -2.53 -3.00 -7.25
C VAL A 127 -3.67 -3.17 -8.26
N LEU A 128 -3.99 -4.40 -8.66
CA LEU A 128 -5.08 -4.68 -9.60
C LEU A 128 -6.45 -4.31 -9.00
N GLU A 129 -6.71 -4.68 -7.73
CA GLU A 129 -7.94 -4.29 -7.02
C GLU A 129 -8.06 -2.77 -6.94
N GLY A 130 -6.99 -2.07 -6.56
CA GLY A 130 -6.95 -0.62 -6.51
C GLY A 130 -7.23 0.04 -7.87
N ALA A 131 -6.67 -0.52 -8.95
CA ALA A 131 -6.93 -0.04 -10.30
C ALA A 131 -8.41 -0.18 -10.70
N LYS A 132 -9.03 -1.35 -10.43
CA LYS A 132 -10.45 -1.57 -10.74
C LYS A 132 -11.38 -0.67 -9.92
N VAL A 133 -11.10 -0.50 -8.63
CA VAL A 133 -11.88 0.40 -7.77
C VAL A 133 -11.78 1.84 -8.24
N LEU A 134 -10.60 2.28 -8.63
CA LEU A 134 -10.39 3.63 -9.16
C LEU A 134 -11.16 3.85 -10.48
N GLU A 135 -11.10 2.89 -11.40
CA GLU A 135 -11.87 2.93 -12.65
C GLU A 135 -13.38 3.04 -12.35
N TRP A 136 -13.87 2.20 -11.43
CA TRP A 136 -15.26 2.24 -11.01
C TRP A 136 -15.65 3.59 -10.39
N LEU A 137 -14.85 4.11 -9.46
CA LEU A 137 -15.11 5.40 -8.83
C LEU A 137 -15.14 6.54 -9.85
N ARG A 138 -14.27 6.51 -10.86
CA ARG A 138 -14.25 7.52 -11.93
C ARG A 138 -15.54 7.50 -12.75
N GLU A 139 -16.10 6.33 -13.02
CA GLU A 139 -17.34 6.17 -13.79
C GLU A 139 -18.60 6.52 -12.99
N HIS A 140 -18.54 6.40 -11.66
CA HIS A 140 -19.70 6.55 -10.77
C HIS A 140 -19.66 7.81 -9.91
N SER A 141 -18.62 8.64 -10.04
CA SER A 141 -18.51 9.93 -9.34
C SER A 141 -18.81 11.10 -10.26
N GLU A 142 -19.58 12.07 -9.78
CA GLU A 142 -19.74 13.35 -10.48
C GLU A 142 -18.50 14.22 -10.26
N ILE A 143 -17.77 14.50 -11.34
CA ILE A 143 -16.54 15.32 -11.30
C ILE A 143 -16.88 16.73 -11.75
N GLN A 144 -16.77 17.69 -10.84
CA GLN A 144 -16.94 19.12 -11.15
C GLN A 144 -15.57 19.81 -11.21
N TYR A 145 -15.26 20.41 -12.36
CA TYR A 145 -14.06 21.20 -12.53
C TYR A 145 -14.33 22.64 -12.10
N ILE A 146 -13.66 23.09 -11.04
CA ILE A 146 -13.70 24.51 -10.62
C ILE A 146 -12.56 25.23 -11.34
N THR A 147 -12.88 25.96 -12.41
CA THR A 147 -11.96 26.93 -12.99
C THR A 147 -12.04 28.22 -12.18
N MET A 148 -10.94 28.58 -11.51
CA MET A 148 -10.74 29.91 -10.90
C MET A 148 -10.46 30.96 -11.97
#